data_AF-A0A9D7M8S2-F1
#
_entry.id   AF-A0A9D7M8S2-F1
#
_cell.length_a   1.000
_cell.length_b   1.000
_cell.length_c   1.000
_cell.angle_alpha   90.00
_cell.angle_beta   90.00
_cell.angle_gamma   90.00
#
_symmetry.space_group_name_H-M   'P 1'
#
loop_
_entity.id
_entity.type
_entity.pdbx_description
1 polymer ?
#
loop_
_entity_poly.entity_id
_entity_poly.type
_entity_poly.pdbx_seq_one_letter_code
_entity_poly.pdbx_strand_id
1 'polypeptide(L)'
;MTVKETIIALSIHLILPLTGLLSFLRLKKQLKKENIPNAPITELFIIFATYGVLLLVVLTTLFWQWSGMASLGTFYLILAAPIVMGIIAYRHRHTKTISKYHYWT
;
A
#
# COMPACT_ATOMS: atom_id res chain seq x y z
N MET A 1 29.63 -5.16 2.76
CA MET A 1 28.59 -4.26 2.22
C MET A 1 29.27 -3.12 1.52
N THR A 2 29.00 -2.92 0.24
CA THR A 2 29.49 -1.76 -0.51
C THR A 2 28.64 -0.53 -0.19
N VAL A 3 29.20 0.69 -0.35
CA VAL A 3 28.44 1.94 -0.13
C VAL A 3 27.16 1.99 -0.97
N LYS A 4 27.22 1.48 -2.21
CA LYS A 4 26.08 1.37 -3.12
C LYS A 4 24.97 0.48 -2.54
N GLU A 5 25.32 -0.66 -1.97
CA GLU A 5 24.36 -1.57 -1.33
C GLU A 5 23.67 -0.90 -0.14
N THR A 6 24.42 -0.19 0.71
CA THR A 6 23.84 0.51 1.86
C THR A 6 22.82 1.57 1.44
N ILE A 7 23.11 2.32 0.37
CA ILE A 7 22.19 3.33 -0.19
C ILE A 7 20.90 2.67 -0.71
N ILE A 8 21.01 1.56 -1.44
CA ILE A 8 19.84 0.83 -1.97
C ILE A 8 19.00 0.28 -0.81
N ALA A 9 19.64 -0.35 0.18
CA ALA A 9 18.94 -0.90 1.34
C ALA A 9 18.17 0.18 2.11
N LEU A 10 18.80 1.33 2.39
CA LEU A 10 18.16 2.47 3.04
C LEU A 10 17.02 3.04 2.20
N SER A 11 17.20 3.13 0.88
CA SER A 11 16.17 3.67 0.00
C SER A 11 14.91 2.78 0.00
N ILE A 12 15.09 1.47 -0.15
CA ILE A 12 13.99 0.50 -0.23
C ILE A 12 13.31 0.33 1.13
N HIS A 13 14.08 0.14 2.21
CA HIS A 13 13.50 -0.27 3.50
C HIS A 13 13.17 0.89 4.44
N LEU A 14 13.68 2.11 4.19
CA LEU A 14 13.47 3.27 5.06
C LEU A 14 12.81 4.44 4.34
N ILE A 15 13.41 4.92 3.26
CA ILE A 15 12.91 6.12 2.55
C ILE A 15 11.54 5.84 1.92
N LEU A 16 11.39 4.70 1.25
CA LEU A 16 10.15 4.35 0.55
C LEU A 16 8.96 4.15 1.53
N PRO A 17 9.10 3.41 2.65
CA PRO A 17 8.00 3.30 3.62
C PRO A 17 7.65 4.63 4.29
N LEU A 18 8.65 5.47 4.62
CA LEU A 18 8.42 6.79 5.22
C LEU A 18 7.64 7.72 4.28
N THR A 19 8.07 7.81 3.02
CA THR A 19 7.38 8.64 2.00
C THR A 19 5.97 8.13 1.74
N GLY A 20 5.79 6.81 1.70
CA GLY A 20 4.49 6.18 1.62
C GLY A 20 3.56 6.56 2.79
N LEU A 21 4.05 6.44 4.02
CA LEU A 21 3.30 6.79 5.23
C LEU A 21 2.89 8.27 5.25
N LEU A 22 3.81 9.18 4.90
CA LEU A 22 3.54 10.61 4.81
C LEU A 22 2.44 10.91 3.77
N SER A 23 2.50 10.23 2.62
CA SER A 23 1.48 10.35 1.57
C SER A 23 0.10 9.87 2.04
N PHE A 24 0.04 8.75 2.75
CA PHE A 24 -1.20 8.25 3.34
C PHE A 24 -1.77 9.20 4.40
N LEU A 25 -0.93 9.77 5.26
CA LEU A 25 -1.36 10.77 6.26
C LEU A 25 -1.91 12.03 5.59
N ARG A 26 -1.32 12.47 4.48
CA ARG A 26 -1.82 13.59 3.68
C ARG A 26 -3.20 13.27 3.10
N LEU A 27 -3.38 12.08 2.53
CA LEU A 27 -4.67 11.61 2.02
C LEU A 27 -5.74 11.57 3.13
N LYS A 28 -5.39 11.02 4.31
CA LYS A 28 -6.29 10.98 5.47
C LYS A 28 -6.71 12.38 5.91
N LYS A 29 -5.79 13.34 5.94
CA LYS A 29 -6.10 14.75 6.25
C LYS A 29 -7.04 15.36 5.22
N GLN A 30 -6.84 15.06 3.93
CA GLN A 30 -7.71 15.52 2.86
C GLN A 30 -9.13 14.96 2.98
N LEU A 31 -9.27 13.64 3.18
CA LEU A 31 -10.57 12.99 3.36
C LEU A 31 -11.34 13.56 4.56
N LYS A 32 -10.64 13.87 5.66
CA LYS A 32 -11.23 14.53 6.83
C LYS A 32 -11.68 15.97 6.52
N LYS A 33 -10.90 16.71 5.74
CA LYS A 33 -11.24 18.09 5.34
C LYS A 33 -12.49 18.13 4.46
N GLU A 34 -12.69 17.11 3.64
CA GLU A 34 -13.81 17.01 2.70
C GLU A 34 -15.09 16.44 3.33
N ASN A 35 -15.09 16.15 4.65
CA ASN A 35 -16.24 15.65 5.40
C ASN A 35 -16.97 14.47 4.71
N ILE A 36 -16.21 13.55 4.12
CA ILE A 36 -16.81 12.39 3.45
C ILE A 36 -17.45 11.48 4.51
N PRO A 37 -18.79 11.28 4.47
CA PRO A 37 -19.46 10.41 5.43
C PRO A 37 -18.96 8.98 5.24
N ASN A 38 -18.59 8.32 6.33
CA ASN A 38 -18.09 6.94 6.36
C ASN A 38 -16.89 6.69 5.42
N ALA A 39 -15.89 7.58 5.41
CA ALA A 39 -14.66 7.35 4.64
C ALA A 39 -13.97 6.02 5.06
N PRO A 40 -13.69 5.11 4.11
CA PRO A 40 -13.12 3.79 4.39
C PRO A 40 -11.59 3.86 4.60
N ILE A 41 -11.18 4.58 5.63
CA ILE A 41 -9.76 4.89 5.92
C ILE A 41 -8.96 3.60 6.17
N THR A 42 -9.56 2.63 6.87
CA THR A 42 -8.96 1.34 7.18
C THR A 42 -8.71 0.51 5.93
N GLU A 43 -9.70 0.44 5.05
CA GLU A 43 -9.61 -0.32 3.80
C GLU A 43 -8.64 0.36 2.82
N LEU A 44 -8.63 1.69 2.75
CA LEU A 44 -7.64 2.45 2.00
C LEU A 44 -6.21 2.21 2.53
N PHE A 45 -6.02 2.14 3.84
CA PHE A 45 -4.73 1.82 4.44
C PHE A 45 -4.28 0.41 4.06
N ILE A 46 -5.18 -0.56 4.12
CA ILE A 46 -4.90 -1.95 3.75
C ILE A 46 -4.53 -2.04 2.28
N ILE A 47 -5.31 -1.42 1.39
CA ILE A 47 -5.01 -1.38 -0.05
C ILE A 47 -3.63 -0.76 -0.27
N PHE A 48 -3.37 0.40 0.34
CA PHE A 48 -2.10 1.09 0.26
C PHE A 48 -0.93 0.21 0.73
N ALA A 49 -1.09 -0.47 1.87
CA ALA A 49 -0.08 -1.36 2.42
C ALA A 49 0.17 -2.56 1.50
N THR A 50 -0.87 -3.19 0.94
CA THR A 50 -0.74 -4.31 0.01
C THR A 50 0.04 -3.91 -1.25
N TYR A 51 -0.29 -2.76 -1.86
CA TYR A 51 0.48 -2.25 -3.00
C TYR A 51 1.89 -1.82 -2.61
N GLY A 52 2.09 -1.32 -1.39
CA GLY A 52 3.41 -1.03 -0.84
C GLY A 52 4.28 -2.28 -0.71
N VAL A 53 3.72 -3.40 -0.22
CA VAL A 53 4.42 -4.69 -0.16
C VAL A 53 4.77 -5.20 -1.56
N LEU A 54 3.84 -5.09 -2.52
CA LEU A 54 4.11 -5.42 -3.93
C LEU A 54 5.28 -4.61 -4.48
N LEU A 55 5.25 -3.30 -4.27
CA LEU A 55 6.32 -2.40 -4.70
C LEU A 55 7.66 -2.77 -4.06
N LEU A 56 7.70 -3.02 -2.76
CA LEU A 56 8.90 -3.44 -2.04
C LEU A 56 9.46 -4.75 -2.59
N VAL A 57 8.62 -5.76 -2.83
CA VAL A 57 9.07 -7.04 -3.41
C VAL A 57 9.67 -6.82 -4.80
N VAL A 58 9.01 -6.06 -5.67
CA VAL A 58 9.51 -5.77 -7.02
C VAL A 58 10.83 -5.01 -6.99
N LEU A 59 10.97 -3.98 -6.14
CA LEU A 59 12.23 -3.26 -5.98
C LEU A 59 13.32 -4.16 -5.41
N THR A 60 12.98 -5.03 -4.46
CA THR A 60 13.92 -5.99 -3.88
C THR A 60 14.40 -6.98 -4.94
N THR A 61 13.53 -7.45 -5.84
CA THR A 61 13.94 -8.34 -6.94
C THR A 61 14.85 -7.68 -7.98
N LEU A 62 14.66 -6.38 -8.22
CA LEU A 62 15.40 -5.65 -9.26
C LEU A 62 16.75 -5.11 -8.77
N PHE A 63 16.81 -4.66 -7.52
CA PHE A 63 17.94 -3.89 -6.99
C PHE A 63 18.64 -4.55 -5.79
N TRP A 64 18.08 -5.62 -5.24
CA TRP A 64 18.60 -6.28 -4.05
C TRP A 64 18.68 -7.80 -4.22
N GLN A 65 19.32 -8.48 -3.28
CA GLN A 65 19.26 -9.94 -3.23
C GLN A 65 17.96 -10.40 -2.59
N TRP A 66 17.43 -11.51 -3.11
CA TRP A 66 16.25 -12.13 -2.54
C TRP A 66 16.49 -12.47 -1.06
N SER A 67 15.62 -11.98 -0.19
CA SER A 67 15.73 -12.17 1.25
C SER A 67 14.51 -12.90 1.80
N GLY A 68 14.62 -13.45 3.01
CA GLY A 68 13.47 -14.04 3.71
C GLY A 68 12.31 -13.06 3.90
N MET A 69 12.60 -11.76 4.02
CA MET A 69 11.58 -10.70 4.09
C MET A 69 10.83 -10.55 2.76
N ALA A 70 11.52 -10.68 1.61
CA ALA A 70 10.88 -10.69 0.30
C ALA A 70 10.00 -11.94 0.10
N SER A 71 10.42 -13.11 0.60
CA SER A 71 9.59 -14.32 0.60
C SER A 71 8.30 -14.13 1.40
N LEU A 72 8.39 -13.51 2.59
CA LEU A 72 7.21 -13.22 3.41
C LEU A 72 6.25 -12.26 2.70
N GLY A 73 6.77 -11.19 2.10
CA GLY A 73 5.97 -10.27 1.28
C GLY A 73 5.29 -10.98 0.12
N THR A 74 6.02 -11.84 -0.59
CA THR A 74 5.49 -12.63 -1.72
C THR A 74 4.41 -13.62 -1.27
N PHE A 75 4.62 -14.33 -0.16
CA PHE A 75 3.63 -15.24 0.42
C PHE A 75 2.34 -14.52 0.79
N TYR A 76 2.44 -13.36 1.44
CA TYR A 76 1.30 -12.51 1.73
C TYR A 76 0.56 -12.08 0.45
N LEU A 77 1.29 -11.66 -0.59
CA LEU A 77 0.72 -11.21 -1.85
C LEU A 77 -0.02 -12.32 -2.62
N ILE A 78 0.43 -13.56 -2.52
CA ILE A 78 -0.20 -14.69 -3.23
C ILE A 78 -1.44 -15.20 -2.49
N LEU A 79 -1.37 -15.30 -1.15
CA LEU A 79 -2.43 -15.96 -0.38
C LEU A 79 -3.38 -14.97 0.30
N ALA A 80 -2.84 -14.00 1.03
CA ALA A 80 -3.65 -13.11 1.86
C ALA A 80 -4.20 -11.91 1.07
N ALA A 81 -3.38 -11.30 0.20
CA ALA A 81 -3.78 -10.11 -0.53
C ALA A 81 -5.03 -10.32 -1.41
N PRO A 82 -5.20 -11.41 -2.17
CA PRO A 82 -6.40 -11.61 -2.98
C PRO A 82 -7.67 -11.75 -2.13
N ILE A 83 -7.58 -12.43 -0.99
CA ILE A 83 -8.69 -12.60 -0.05
C ILE A 83 -9.08 -11.25 0.54
N VAL A 84 -8.11 -10.49 1.06
CA VAL A 84 -8.33 -9.17 1.66
C VAL A 84 -8.91 -8.19 0.65
N MET A 85 -8.36 -8.14 -0.56
CA MET A 85 -8.87 -7.30 -1.66
C MET A 85 -10.29 -7.70 -2.06
N GLY A 86 -10.57 -9.00 -2.12
CA GLY A 86 -11.91 -9.54 -2.39
C GLY A 86 -12.94 -9.11 -1.35
N ILE A 87 -12.60 -9.18 -0.05
CA ILE A 87 -13.46 -8.72 1.04
C ILE A 87 -13.72 -7.22 0.94
N ILE A 88 -12.68 -6.41 0.69
CA ILE A 88 -12.84 -4.95 0.56
C ILE A 88 -13.74 -4.62 -0.64
N ALA A 89 -13.53 -5.27 -1.78
CA ALA A 89 -14.33 -5.08 -2.98
C ALA A 89 -15.81 -5.49 -2.77
N TYR A 90 -16.05 -6.60 -2.07
CA TYR A 90 -17.41 -7.04 -1.74
C TYR A 90 -18.12 -6.04 -0.82
N ARG A 91 -17.45 -5.59 0.26
CA ARG A 91 -18.01 -4.60 1.19
C ARG A 91 -18.32 -3.26 0.53
N HIS A 92 -17.54 -2.85 -0.46
CA HIS A 92 -17.72 -1.58 -1.16
C HIS A 92 -18.59 -1.67 -2.44
N ARG A 93 -19.13 -2.85 -2.76
CA ARG A 93 -19.94 -3.05 -3.97
C ARG A 93 -21.17 -2.14 -4.02
N HIS A 94 -21.78 -1.87 -2.85
CA HIS A 94 -23.03 -1.13 -2.72
C HIS A 94 -22.87 0.35 -2.32
N THR A 95 -21.64 0.80 -2.01
CA THR A 95 -21.36 2.17 -1.54
C THR A 95 -20.71 3.05 -2.60
N LYS A 96 -20.64 2.57 -3.85
CA LYS A 96 -19.98 3.27 -4.97
C LYS A 96 -20.55 4.65 -5.31
N THR A 97 -21.74 5.01 -4.83
CA THR A 97 -22.39 6.29 -5.13
C THR A 97 -22.17 7.36 -4.06
N ILE A 98 -21.53 7.03 -2.93
CA ILE A 98 -21.50 7.88 -1.72
C ILE A 98 -20.39 8.93 -1.77
N SER A 99 -19.32 8.71 -2.53
CA SER A 99 -18.14 9.58 -2.53
C SER A 99 -17.76 10.05 -3.94
N LYS A 100 -17.41 11.34 -4.05
CA LYS A 100 -16.94 11.98 -5.29
C LYS A 100 -15.78 11.23 -5.96
N TYR A 101 -14.99 10.49 -5.18
CA TYR A 101 -13.85 9.69 -5.68
C TYR A 101 -14.23 8.40 -6.40
N HIS A 102 -15.51 8.00 -6.40
CA HIS A 102 -15.99 6.84 -7.14
C HIS A 102 -16.50 7.20 -8.54
N TYR A 103 -16.72 8.49 -8.82
CA TYR A 103 -17.02 8.96 -10.17
C TYR A 103 -15.71 8.96 -10.97
N TRP A 104 -15.46 7.86 -11.68
CA TRP A 104 -14.63 7.92 -12.87
C TRP A 104 -15.37 8.82 -13.87
N THR A 105 -14.96 10.08 -13.93
CA THR A 105 -15.39 11.04 -14.97
C THR A 105 -14.25 11.13 -15.97
#